data_AF-A0A919M0I2-F1
#
_entry.id   AF-A0A919M0I2-F1
#
_cell.length_a   1.000
_cell.length_b   1.000
_cell.length_c   1.000
_cell.angle_alpha   90.00
_cell.angle_beta   90.00
_cell.angle_gamma   90.00
#
_symmetry.space_group_name_H-M   'P 1'
#
loop_
_entity.id
_entity.type
_entity.pdbx_description
1 polymer ?
#
loop_
_entity_poly.entity_id
_entity_poly.type
_entity_poly.pdbx_seq_one_letter_code
_entity_poly.pdbx_strand_id
1 'polypeptide(L)'
;MHKKILFCLLLGSISFLSRGQSTHDVLISGGLDLLKTDNISIFKKTQVGFEGNYFVVRHFSVGFGGELWSANQKSSFVMGSRWYANDHVFIRFRGLIGANDATLGLGYTKPINSTFRFEGLGDYYFGGAAFALRFGVSVILR
;
A
#
# COMPACT_ATOMS: atom_id res chain seq x y z
N MET A 1 35.91 -31.96 3.63
CA MET A 1 34.45 -32.12 3.86
C MET A 1 33.78 -30.94 4.57
N HIS A 2 34.43 -30.27 5.52
CA HIS A 2 33.80 -29.22 6.35
C HIS A 2 33.33 -27.95 5.62
N LYS A 3 33.99 -27.54 4.51
CA LYS A 3 33.59 -26.35 3.74
C LYS A 3 32.20 -26.47 3.08
N LYS A 4 31.79 -27.69 2.71
CA LYS A 4 30.47 -27.95 2.09
C LYS A 4 29.34 -27.88 3.12
N ILE A 5 29.60 -28.34 4.35
CA ILE A 5 28.64 -28.29 5.46
C ILE A 5 28.44 -26.84 5.93
N LEU A 6 29.52 -26.06 6.02
CA LEU A 6 29.45 -24.63 6.35
C LEU A 6 28.65 -23.85 5.29
N PHE A 7 28.84 -24.18 4.00
CA PHE A 7 28.08 -23.58 2.90
C PHE A 7 26.58 -23.92 2.95
N CYS A 8 26.21 -25.16 3.27
CA CYS A 8 24.82 -25.55 3.47
C CYS A 8 24.17 -24.89 4.69
N LEU A 9 24.91 -24.73 5.80
CA LEU A 9 24.44 -24.01 6.98
C LEU A 9 24.23 -22.51 6.71
N LEU A 10 25.12 -21.91 5.90
CA LEU A 10 24.99 -20.51 5.47
C LEU A 10 23.76 -20.31 4.56
N LEU A 11 23.52 -21.22 3.62
CA LEU A 11 22.33 -21.19 2.76
C LEU A 11 21.03 -21.42 3.56
N GLY A 12 21.04 -22.34 4.52
CA GLY A 12 19.91 -22.60 5.40
C GLY A 12 19.55 -21.38 6.25
N SER A 13 20.54 -20.66 6.77
CA SER A 13 20.30 -19.45 7.59
C SER A 13 19.79 -18.25 6.79
N ILE A 14 20.17 -18.10 5.52
CA ILE A 14 19.61 -17.08 4.61
C ILE A 14 18.13 -17.40 4.27
N SER A 15 17.77 -18.69 4.24
CA SER A 15 16.40 -19.14 3.95
C SER A 15 15.39 -18.78 5.05
N PHE A 16 15.81 -18.70 6.31
CA PHE A 16 14.93 -18.28 7.42
C PHE A 16 14.60 -16.79 7.41
N LEU A 17 15.37 -15.97 6.69
CA LEU A 17 15.16 -14.52 6.56
C LEU A 17 14.14 -14.16 5.47
N SER A 18 13.75 -15.10 4.62
CA SER A 18 12.80 -14.89 3.52
C SER A 18 11.37 -15.26 3.92
N ARG A 19 10.85 -14.68 5.02
CA ARG A 19 9.40 -14.69 5.29
C ARG A 19 8.70 -13.64 4.43
N GLY A 20 8.65 -13.90 3.12
CA GLY A 20 7.86 -13.14 2.16
C GLY A 20 6.36 -13.18 2.51
N GLN A 21 5.61 -12.24 1.95
CA GLN A 21 4.16 -12.14 2.10
C GLN A 21 3.48 -13.44 1.63
N SER A 22 2.56 -13.99 2.43
CA SER A 22 1.90 -15.27 2.16
C SER A 22 0.56 -15.05 1.47
N THR A 23 0.17 -16.02 0.64
CA THR A 23 -1.19 -16.09 0.09
C THR A 23 -2.18 -16.17 1.26
N HIS A 24 -3.29 -15.42 1.19
CA HIS A 24 -4.34 -15.28 2.22
C HIS A 24 -4.02 -14.35 3.40
N ASP A 25 -2.90 -13.62 3.38
CA ASP A 25 -2.63 -12.58 4.39
C ASP A 25 -3.60 -11.38 4.24
N VAL A 26 -3.90 -10.71 5.36
CA VAL A 26 -4.67 -9.44 5.39
C VAL A 26 -3.72 -8.29 5.71
N LEU A 27 -3.78 -7.22 4.93
CA LEU A 27 -3.01 -6.00 5.14
C LEU A 27 -3.97 -4.85 5.47
N ILE A 28 -3.80 -4.26 6.65
CA ILE A 28 -4.53 -3.06 7.06
C ILE A 28 -3.57 -1.88 6.94
N SER A 29 -3.94 -0.92 6.10
CA SER A 29 -3.19 0.29 5.81
C SER A 29 -3.94 1.52 6.33
N GLY A 30 -3.21 2.45 6.92
CA GLY A 30 -3.69 3.78 7.25
C GLY A 30 -2.70 4.83 6.77
N GLY A 31 -3.16 5.90 6.15
CA GLY A 31 -2.27 6.92 5.58
C GLY A 31 -2.89 8.30 5.49
N LEU A 32 -2.02 9.29 5.31
CA LEU A 32 -2.35 10.70 5.18
C LEU A 32 -1.84 11.22 3.84
N ASP A 33 -2.66 11.97 3.11
CA ASP A 33 -2.22 12.68 1.92
C ASP A 33 -1.55 13.99 2.31
N LEU A 34 -0.27 14.11 1.96
CA LEU A 34 0.52 15.29 2.26
C LEU A 34 0.47 16.32 1.13
N LEU A 35 0.40 15.86 -0.12
CA LEU A 35 0.46 16.71 -1.30
C LEU A 35 -0.56 16.25 -2.34
N LYS A 36 -1.30 17.20 -2.91
CA LYS A 36 -2.16 16.97 -4.08
C LYS A 36 -1.98 18.14 -5.04
N THR A 37 -1.73 17.85 -6.32
CA THR A 37 -1.40 18.86 -7.35
C THR A 37 -2.55 19.83 -7.63
N ASP A 38 -3.80 19.44 -7.35
CA ASP A 38 -4.99 20.31 -7.36
C ASP A 38 -4.93 21.44 -6.32
N ASN A 39 -4.10 21.29 -5.28
CA ASN A 39 -4.17 22.13 -4.11
C ASN A 39 -3.15 23.28 -4.20
N ILE A 40 -3.66 24.51 -4.36
CA ILE A 40 -2.87 25.76 -4.38
C ILE A 40 -2.22 26.07 -3.00
N SER A 41 -2.50 25.27 -1.97
CA SER A 41 -1.94 25.45 -0.63
C SER A 41 -1.64 24.13 0.06
N ILE A 42 -0.38 23.96 0.46
CA ILE A 42 0.13 22.83 1.26
C ILE A 42 -0.64 22.82 2.60
N PHE A 43 -1.11 21.65 3.06
CA PHE A 43 -1.85 21.42 4.33
C PHE A 43 -3.33 21.84 4.45
N LYS A 44 -3.98 22.48 3.47
CA LYS A 44 -5.41 22.85 3.62
C LYS A 44 -6.41 21.70 3.42
N LYS A 45 -5.99 20.61 2.75
CA LYS A 45 -6.82 19.43 2.50
C LYS A 45 -6.09 18.18 3.00
N THR A 46 -6.08 17.98 4.31
CA THR A 46 -5.60 16.71 4.87
C THR A 46 -6.66 15.64 4.64
N GLN A 47 -6.26 14.56 3.99
CA GLN A 47 -7.09 13.40 3.71
C GLN A 47 -6.51 12.22 4.47
N VAL A 48 -7.36 11.55 5.25
CA VAL A 48 -6.99 10.35 6.00
C VAL A 48 -7.64 9.16 5.29
N GLY A 49 -6.82 8.22 4.85
CA GLY A 49 -7.28 6.99 4.21
C GLY A 49 -7.03 5.78 5.09
N PHE A 50 -8.02 4.91 5.20
CA PHE A 50 -7.86 3.56 5.74
C PHE A 50 -8.25 2.53 4.68
N GLU A 51 -7.43 1.51 4.49
CA GLU A 51 -7.64 0.46 3.49
C GLU A 51 -7.35 -0.91 4.09
N GLY A 52 -8.26 -1.87 3.90
CA GLY A 52 -8.02 -3.29 4.12
C GLY A 52 -7.81 -4.00 2.79
N ASN A 53 -6.72 -4.76 2.67
CA ASN A 53 -6.38 -5.51 1.47
C ASN A 53 -6.20 -6.98 1.83
N TYR A 54 -6.76 -7.87 1.02
CA TYR A 54 -6.66 -9.31 1.15
C TYR A 54 -5.82 -9.88 0.00
N PHE A 55 -4.76 -10.62 0.32
CA PHE A 55 -3.86 -11.22 -0.66
C PHE A 55 -4.47 -12.49 -1.24
N VAL A 56 -5.12 -12.35 -2.40
CA VAL A 56 -5.64 -13.49 -3.18
C VAL A 56 -4.48 -14.37 -3.65
N VAL A 57 -3.39 -13.73 -4.09
CA VAL A 57 -2.13 -14.38 -4.47
C VAL A 57 -0.99 -13.52 -3.93
N ARG A 58 0.20 -14.10 -3.72
CA ARG A 58 1.40 -13.38 -3.22
C ARG A 58 1.65 -12.02 -3.88
N HIS A 59 1.38 -11.89 -5.18
CA HIS A 59 1.59 -10.64 -5.93
C HIS A 59 0.31 -9.87 -6.25
N PHE A 60 -0.85 -10.30 -5.75
CA PHE A 60 -2.12 -9.65 -6.06
C PHE A 60 -3.05 -9.62 -4.85
N SER A 61 -3.46 -8.42 -4.47
CA SER A 61 -4.44 -8.20 -3.41
C SER A 61 -5.64 -7.42 -3.90
N VAL A 62 -6.80 -7.69 -3.31
CA VAL A 62 -8.03 -6.93 -3.51
C VAL A 62 -8.41 -6.30 -2.18
N GLY A 63 -8.96 -5.11 -2.21
CA GLY A 63 -9.18 -4.36 -0.99
C GLY A 63 -10.29 -3.34 -1.10
N PHE A 64 -10.69 -2.87 0.07
CA PHE A 64 -11.64 -1.80 0.23
C PHE A 64 -11.20 -0.89 1.36
N GLY A 65 -11.77 0.30 1.43
CA GLY A 65 -11.36 1.30 2.38
C GLY A 65 -12.29 2.49 2.42
N GLY A 66 -11.92 3.45 3.26
CA GLY A 66 -12.58 4.73 3.37
C GLY A 66 -11.57 5.85 3.39
N GLU A 67 -11.91 6.95 2.73
CA GLU A 67 -11.17 8.19 2.77
C GLU A 67 -12.02 9.26 3.44
N LEU A 68 -11.50 9.78 4.56
CA LEU A 68 -12.08 10.86 5.35
C LEU A 68 -11.38 12.17 4.97
N TRP A 69 -12.17 13.19 4.66
CA TRP A 69 -11.68 14.51 4.27
C TRP A 69 -11.88 15.50 5.41
N SER A 70 -10.83 16.22 5.79
CA SER A 70 -10.92 17.21 6.89
C SER A 70 -11.64 18.51 6.49
N ALA A 71 -11.87 18.78 5.21
CA ALA A 71 -12.47 20.03 4.74
C ALA A 71 -13.44 19.81 3.56
N ASN A 72 -14.73 20.08 3.79
CA ASN A 72 -15.81 20.27 2.79
C ASN A 72 -15.99 19.22 1.68
N GLN A 73 -15.39 18.03 1.78
CA GLN A 73 -15.64 16.92 0.87
C GLN A 73 -16.27 15.74 1.60
N LYS A 74 -17.24 15.10 0.95
CA LYS A 74 -17.90 13.91 1.49
C LYS A 74 -16.87 12.78 1.59
N SER A 75 -16.87 12.07 2.70
CA SER A 75 -16.10 10.82 2.85
C SER A 75 -16.43 9.88 1.69
N SER A 76 -15.41 9.24 1.12
CA SER A 76 -15.60 8.33 0.00
C SER A 76 -15.22 6.92 0.41
N PHE A 77 -16.08 5.97 0.06
CA PHE A 77 -15.70 4.57 0.03
C PHE A 77 -14.78 4.31 -1.16
N VAL A 78 -13.75 3.51 -0.96
CA VAL A 78 -12.81 3.09 -1.99
C VAL A 78 -12.79 1.57 -2.09
N MET A 79 -12.73 1.06 -3.32
CA MET A 79 -12.48 -0.35 -3.59
C MET A 79 -11.45 -0.49 -4.69
N GLY A 80 -10.64 -1.53 -4.65
CA GLY A 80 -9.56 -1.64 -5.60
C GLY A 80 -8.76 -2.92 -5.50
N SER A 81 -7.66 -2.92 -6.23
CA SER A 81 -6.68 -3.99 -6.22
C SER A 81 -5.27 -3.43 -6.22
N ARG A 82 -4.33 -4.23 -5.72
CA ARG A 82 -2.90 -3.95 -5.77
C ARG A 82 -2.19 -5.12 -6.41
N TRP A 83 -1.27 -4.83 -7.31
CA TRP A 83 -0.35 -5.79 -7.89
C TRP A 83 1.07 -5.46 -7.48
N TYR A 84 1.79 -6.43 -6.93
CA TYR A 84 3.14 -6.27 -6.40
C TYR A 84 4.16 -6.79 -7.40
N ALA A 85 5.00 -5.89 -7.92
CA ALA A 85 6.11 -6.28 -8.79
C ALA A 85 7.21 -7.01 -7.99
N ASN A 86 7.36 -6.64 -6.71
CA ASN A 86 8.21 -7.29 -5.73
C ASN A 86 7.69 -6.97 -4.31
N ASP A 87 8.40 -7.41 -3.26
CA ASP A 87 7.96 -7.20 -1.87
C ASP A 87 7.93 -5.72 -1.42
N HIS A 88 8.46 -4.79 -2.22
CA HIS A 88 8.54 -3.36 -1.93
C HIS A 88 7.73 -2.48 -2.89
N VAL A 89 7.61 -2.85 -4.16
CA VAL A 89 6.99 -2.01 -5.19
C VAL A 89 5.67 -2.60 -5.63
N PHE A 90 4.62 -1.78 -5.65
CA PHE A 90 3.31 -2.18 -6.11
C PHE A 90 2.64 -1.10 -6.96
N ILE A 91 1.75 -1.56 -7.83
CA ILE A 91 0.82 -0.74 -8.58
C ILE A 91 -0.55 -0.96 -7.94
N ARG A 92 -1.37 0.08 -7.81
CA ARG A 92 -2.73 -0.05 -7.32
C ARG A 92 -3.72 0.63 -8.25
N PHE A 93 -4.90 0.03 -8.35
CA PHE A 93 -6.04 0.59 -9.05
C PHE A 93 -7.21 0.67 -8.08
N ARG A 94 -7.83 1.84 -7.93
CA ARG A 94 -8.95 2.03 -6.99
C ARG A 94 -10.08 2.82 -7.63
N GLY A 95 -11.31 2.36 -7.47
CA GLY A 95 -12.52 3.13 -7.71
C GLY A 95 -12.98 3.83 -6.43
N LEU A 96 -13.24 5.13 -6.55
CA LEU A 96 -13.82 5.98 -5.51
C LEU A 96 -15.32 6.09 -5.77
N ILE A 97 -16.13 5.32 -5.04
CA ILE A 97 -17.58 5.25 -5.28
C ILE A 97 -18.27 6.56 -4.90
N GLY A 98 -17.84 7.21 -3.80
CA GLY A 98 -18.42 8.47 -3.34
C GLY A 98 -18.08 9.66 -4.23
N ALA A 99 -16.92 9.64 -4.88
CA ALA A 99 -16.47 10.67 -5.81
C ALA A 99 -16.77 10.36 -7.28
N ASN A 100 -17.27 9.15 -7.58
CA ASN A 100 -17.42 8.60 -8.93
C ASN A 100 -16.17 8.78 -9.80
N ASP A 101 -15.01 8.44 -9.23
CA ASP A 101 -13.71 8.59 -9.87
C ASP A 101 -12.91 7.28 -9.80
N ALA A 102 -11.91 7.13 -10.66
CA ALA A 102 -10.93 6.05 -10.62
C ALA A 102 -9.53 6.62 -10.40
N THR A 103 -8.68 5.83 -9.77
CA THR A 103 -7.28 6.16 -9.54
C THR A 103 -6.38 5.01 -9.94
N LEU A 104 -5.24 5.38 -10.53
CA LEU A 104 -4.13 4.48 -10.76
C LEU A 104 -2.92 5.03 -10.01
N GLY A 105 -2.27 4.21 -9.21
CA GLY A 105 -1.18 4.65 -8.36
C GLY A 105 -0.01 3.69 -8.33
N LEU A 106 1.14 4.24 -7.98
CA LEU A 106 2.38 3.53 -7.71
C LEU A 106 2.73 3.67 -6.23
N GLY A 107 3.09 2.58 -5.60
CA GLY A 107 3.40 2.51 -4.19
C GLY A 107 4.75 1.85 -3.93
N TYR A 108 5.43 2.36 -2.91
CA TYR A 108 6.61 1.76 -2.33
C TYR A 108 6.35 1.45 -0.86
N THR A 109 6.61 0.22 -0.44
CA THR A 109 6.52 -0.23 0.95
C THR A 109 7.91 -0.58 1.47
N LYS A 110 8.22 -0.11 2.69
CA LYS A 110 9.44 -0.43 3.42
C LYS A 110 9.07 -1.20 4.68
N PRO A 111 9.39 -2.51 4.78
CA PRO A 111 9.15 -3.25 6.01
C PRO A 111 10.05 -2.73 7.13
N ILE A 112 9.45 -2.41 8.27
CA ILE A 112 10.16 -2.04 9.50
C ILE A 112 10.44 -3.30 10.31
N ASN A 113 9.47 -4.22 10.34
CA ASN A 113 9.59 -5.55 10.94
C ASN A 113 8.73 -6.56 10.16
N SER A 114 8.50 -7.75 10.71
CA SER A 114 7.70 -8.81 10.06
C SER A 114 6.23 -8.47 9.85
N THR A 115 5.73 -7.43 10.52
CA THR A 115 4.30 -7.11 10.66
C THR A 115 3.99 -5.69 10.21
N PHE A 116 4.85 -4.72 10.53
CA PHE A 116 4.72 -3.30 10.25
C PHE A 116 5.53 -2.90 9.02
N ARG A 117 4.90 -2.09 8.18
CA ARG A 117 5.49 -1.51 6.98
C ARG A 117 5.16 -0.03 6.90
N PHE A 118 6.10 0.75 6.39
CA PHE A 118 5.82 2.11 5.96
C PHE A 118 5.45 2.09 4.48
N GLU A 119 4.51 2.92 4.05
CA GLU A 119 4.09 3.01 2.65
C GLU A 119 4.14 4.46 2.18
N GLY A 120 4.76 4.68 1.02
CA GLY A 120 4.64 5.91 0.25
C GLY A 120 3.92 5.58 -1.06
N LEU A 121 2.91 6.36 -1.42
CA LEU A 121 2.08 6.12 -2.60
C LEU A 121 1.91 7.40 -3.40
N GLY A 122 1.93 7.29 -4.71
CA GLY A 122 1.57 8.35 -5.65
C GLY A 122 0.40 7.90 -6.50
N ASP A 123 -0.75 8.56 -6.36
CA ASP A 123 -1.96 8.25 -7.12
C ASP A 123 -2.27 9.33 -8.15
N TYR A 124 -2.65 8.89 -9.34
CA TYR A 124 -3.24 9.73 -10.37
C TYR A 124 -4.75 9.50 -10.43
N TYR A 125 -5.51 10.59 -10.35
CA TYR A 125 -6.97 10.63 -10.39
C TYR A 125 -7.43 10.95 -11.80
N PHE A 126 -8.24 10.08 -12.41
CA PHE A 126 -8.65 10.25 -13.81
C PHE A 126 -9.68 11.36 -14.00
N GLY A 127 -10.66 11.48 -13.10
CA GLY A 127 -11.75 12.45 -13.21
C GLY A 127 -11.31 13.90 -13.01
N GLY A 128 -10.24 14.12 -12.25
CA GLY A 128 -9.67 15.45 -11.99
C GLY A 128 -8.30 15.71 -12.63
N ALA A 129 -7.74 14.74 -13.37
CA ALA A 129 -6.37 14.77 -13.88
C ALA A 129 -5.32 15.23 -12.84
N ALA A 130 -5.51 14.82 -11.58
CA ALA A 130 -4.73 15.31 -10.44
C ALA A 130 -3.83 14.21 -9.88
N PHE A 131 -2.66 14.58 -9.37
CA PHE A 131 -1.75 13.68 -8.69
C PHE A 131 -1.78 13.91 -7.18
N ALA A 132 -1.69 12.85 -6.38
CA ALA A 132 -1.59 12.92 -4.92
C ALA A 132 -0.46 12.03 -4.39
N LEU A 133 0.24 12.50 -3.36
CA LEU A 133 1.22 11.74 -2.60
C LEU A 133 0.68 11.43 -1.21
N ARG A 134 0.61 10.14 -0.91
CA ARG A 134 0.21 9.56 0.38
C ARG A 134 1.40 8.98 1.09
N PHE A 135 1.48 9.19 2.40
CA PHE A 135 2.37 8.43 3.26
C PHE A 135 1.56 7.77 4.36
N GLY A 136 1.90 6.54 4.69
CA GLY A 136 1.12 5.75 5.62
C GLY A 136 1.91 4.61 6.25
N VAL A 137 1.21 3.89 7.10
CA VAL A 137 1.69 2.69 7.76
C VAL A 137 0.73 1.56 7.48
N SER A 138 1.29 0.36 7.41
CA SER A 138 0.59 -0.86 7.10
C SER A 138 0.95 -1.94 8.09
N VAL A 139 -0.05 -2.73 8.47
CA VAL A 139 0.08 -3.86 9.39
C VAL A 139 -0.41 -5.11 8.67
N ILE A 140 0.42 -6.16 8.66
CA ILE A 140 0.05 -7.48 8.14
C ILE A 140 -0.47 -8.34 9.27
N LEU A 141 -1.69 -8.82 9.08
CA LEU A 141 -2.33 -9.86 9.87
C LEU A 141 -2.22 -11.17 9.06
N ARG A 142 -1.61 -12.18 9.68
CA ARG A 142 -1.44 -13.53 9.13
C ARG A 142 -2.41 -14.48 9.80
#